data_AF-A0A6G0Y7Q5-F1
#
_entry.id   AF-A0A6G0Y7Q5-F1
#
_cell.length_a   1.000
_cell.length_b   1.000
_cell.length_c   1.000
_cell.angle_alpha   90.00
_cell.angle_beta   90.00
_cell.angle_gamma   90.00
#
_symmetry.space_group_name_H-M   'P 1'
#
loop_
_entity.id
_entity.type
_entity.pdbx_description
1 polymer ?
#
loop_
_entity_poly.entity_id
_entity_poly.type
_entity_poly.pdbx_seq_one_letter_code
_entity_poly.pdbx_strand_id
1 'polypeptide(L)'
;MKQIFHQYQEVPFGNKIMIFCGDLSQLPPVRQITIYKRTSLNFTADSIWQTLDYYRLEEVMRQSNIMFSFVLTKIGNGDKLTDDECEYLEHRFVNRASVDQTNSATIRLFHTNEEIDEYHASIFDGLKHETISMLVRKLEINSYRHVRRCTG
;
A
#
# COMPACT_ATOMS: atom_id res chain seq x y z
N MET A 1 18.76 -6.87 -3.53
CA MET A 1 18.98 -5.86 -4.59
C MET A 1 20.05 -6.28 -5.61
N LYS A 2 20.18 -7.58 -5.92
CA LYS A 2 21.18 -8.10 -6.88
C LYS A 2 20.72 -8.03 -8.35
N GLN A 3 19.49 -7.59 -8.59
CA GLN A 3 18.80 -7.82 -9.86
C GLN A 3 18.70 -6.58 -10.76
N ILE A 4 19.14 -5.41 -10.29
CA ILE A 4 19.01 -4.14 -11.02
C ILE A 4 20.34 -3.68 -11.62
N PHE A 5 21.48 -4.01 -11.00
CA PHE A 5 22.79 -3.54 -11.46
C PHE A 5 23.66 -4.73 -11.88
N HIS A 6 24.01 -4.77 -13.17
CA HIS A 6 24.88 -5.78 -13.78
C HIS A 6 26.37 -5.64 -13.38
N GLN A 7 26.69 -4.78 -12.41
CA GLN A 7 28.04 -4.57 -11.90
C GLN A 7 28.09 -4.81 -10.39
N TYR A 8 29.13 -5.53 -9.97
CA TYR A 8 29.57 -5.62 -8.58
C TYR A 8 30.13 -4.26 -8.15
N GLN A 9 29.23 -3.31 -7.88
CA GLN A 9 29.59 -2.12 -7.15
C GLN A 9 29.18 -2.34 -5.69
N GLU A 10 30.16 -2.33 -4.80
CA GLU A 10 29.97 -2.44 -3.34
C GLU A 10 29.30 -1.18 -2.75
N VAL A 11 29.14 -0.13 -3.56
CA VAL A 11 28.45 1.10 -3.16
C VAL A 11 26.92 0.93 -3.22
N PRO A 12 26.18 1.33 -2.17
CA PRO A 12 24.72 1.36 -2.17
C PRO A 12 24.15 1.98 -3.44
N PHE A 13 23.20 1.26 -4.07
CA PHE A 13 22.46 1.72 -5.26
C PHE A 13 23.32 2.16 -6.46
N GLY A 14 24.58 1.73 -6.58
CA GLY A 14 25.44 2.08 -7.72
C GLY A 14 25.76 3.57 -7.82
N ASN A 15 26.00 4.21 -6.67
CA ASN A 15 26.31 5.65 -6.55
C ASN A 15 25.20 6.56 -7.09
N LYS A 16 23.94 6.14 -6.98
CA LYS A 16 22.77 6.95 -7.30
C LYS A 16 22.27 7.68 -6.07
N ILE A 17 21.82 8.91 -6.26
CA ILE A 17 21.08 9.64 -5.25
C ILE A 17 19.70 8.99 -5.14
N MET A 18 19.39 8.47 -3.97
CA MET A 18 18.11 7.81 -3.69
C MET A 18 17.30 8.66 -2.73
N ILE A 19 16.06 8.93 -3.09
CA ILE A 19 15.09 9.57 -2.21
C ILE A 19 13.96 8.57 -2.01
N PHE A 20 13.77 8.15 -0.75
CA PHE A 20 12.65 7.30 -0.36
C PHE A 20 11.57 8.17 0.29
N CYS A 21 10.33 8.00 -0.15
CA CYS A 21 9.17 8.63 0.45
C CYS A 21 8.09 7.58 0.71
N GLY A 22 7.36 7.75 1.81
CA GLY A 22 6.32 6.83 2.20
C GLY A 22 5.94 7.02 3.66
N ASP A 23 4.96 6.23 4.07
CA ASP A 23 4.42 6.21 5.42
C ASP A 23 4.40 4.74 5.88
N LEU A 24 5.16 4.46 6.94
CA LEU A 24 5.35 3.10 7.46
C LEU A 24 4.19 2.62 8.33
N SER A 25 3.27 3.52 8.67
CA SER A 25 2.02 3.21 9.35
C SER A 25 0.92 2.71 8.41
N GLN A 26 1.18 2.68 7.09
CA GLN A 26 0.28 2.11 6.10
C GLN A 26 0.36 0.58 6.05
N LEU A 27 -0.46 -0.01 5.16
CA LEU A 27 -0.49 -1.45 4.96
C LEU A 27 0.91 -2.00 4.65
N PRO A 28 1.31 -3.09 5.32
CA PRO A 28 2.60 -3.70 5.04
C PRO A 28 2.62 -4.26 3.61
N PRO A 29 3.80 -4.42 3.01
CA PRO A 29 3.91 -5.04 1.70
C PRO A 29 3.32 -6.45 1.70
N VAL A 30 2.55 -6.78 0.65
CA VAL A 30 1.84 -8.05 0.56
C VAL A 30 2.83 -9.21 0.47
N ARG A 31 2.75 -10.16 1.41
CA ARG A 31 3.61 -11.35 1.49
C ARG A 31 5.11 -11.04 1.51
N GLN A 32 5.50 -9.88 2.04
CA GLN A 32 6.90 -9.54 2.29
C GLN A 32 7.09 -9.00 3.71
N ILE A 33 8.35 -8.98 4.15
CA ILE A 33 8.72 -8.46 5.46
C ILE A 33 8.83 -6.94 5.36
N THR A 34 8.27 -6.22 6.34
CA THR A 34 8.36 -4.75 6.41
C THR A 34 9.80 -4.31 6.62
N ILE A 35 10.18 -3.15 6.08
CA ILE A 35 11.57 -2.67 6.11
C ILE A 35 12.11 -2.42 7.53
N TYR A 36 11.21 -2.15 8.47
CA TYR A 36 11.52 -1.96 9.90
C TYR A 36 11.58 -3.28 10.68
N LYS A 37 11.24 -4.42 10.08
CA LYS A 37 11.42 -5.75 10.67
C LYS A 37 12.74 -6.35 10.17
N ARG A 38 13.64 -6.68 11.10
CA ARG A 38 14.93 -7.29 10.78
C ARG A 38 14.71 -8.69 10.22
N THR A 39 15.25 -8.95 9.03
CA THR A 39 15.05 -10.23 8.31
C THR A 39 16.12 -11.28 8.64
N SER A 40 17.24 -10.91 9.27
CA SER A 40 18.38 -11.82 9.50
C SER A 40 18.66 -12.07 10.99
N LEU A 41 18.94 -13.33 11.32
CA LEU A 41 19.46 -13.78 12.62
C LEU A 41 20.90 -13.30 12.90
N ASN A 42 21.60 -12.78 11.89
CA ASN A 42 22.96 -12.26 12.05
C ASN A 42 22.92 -10.85 12.61
N PHE A 43 23.31 -10.73 13.88
CA PHE A 43 23.30 -9.49 14.64
C PHE A 43 24.23 -8.40 14.08
N THR A 44 25.18 -8.79 13.23
CA THR A 44 26.34 -7.99 12.78
C THR A 44 26.21 -7.37 11.39
N ALA A 45 25.17 -7.71 10.61
CA ALA A 45 24.98 -7.09 9.30
C ALA A 45 24.19 -5.79 9.45
N ASP A 46 24.82 -4.67 9.10
CA ASP A 46 24.18 -3.38 8.99
C ASP A 46 23.20 -3.39 7.82
N SER A 47 22.00 -2.89 8.06
CA SER A 47 20.96 -2.77 7.06
C SER A 47 21.22 -1.55 6.19
N ILE A 48 21.02 -1.63 4.88
CA ILE A 48 21.10 -0.44 3.98
C ILE A 48 20.16 0.70 4.41
N TRP A 49 19.11 0.38 5.16
CA TRP A 49 18.20 1.38 5.72
C TRP A 49 18.85 2.21 6.84
N GLN A 50 19.92 1.73 7.48
CA GLN A 50 20.68 2.46 8.51
C GLN A 50 21.65 3.48 7.92
N THR A 51 21.92 3.43 6.62
CA THR A 51 22.79 4.41 5.94
C THR A 51 22.02 5.61 5.40
N LEU A 52 20.72 5.72 5.70
CA LEU A 52 19.85 6.78 5.19
C LEU A 52 19.68 7.89 6.22
N ASP A 53 19.67 9.13 5.74
CA ASP A 53 19.18 10.26 6.53
C ASP A 53 17.64 10.21 6.59
N TYR A 54 17.09 10.39 7.78
CA TYR A 54 15.65 10.35 8.02
C TYR A 54 15.11 11.75 8.30
N TYR A 55 14.09 12.15 7.53
CA TYR A 55 13.40 13.42 7.69
C TYR A 55 11.90 13.17 7.84
N ARG A 56 11.33 13.52 9.01
CA ARG A 56 9.90 13.39 9.29
C ARG A 56 9.16 14.64 8.83
N LEU A 57 8.05 14.47 8.13
CA LEU A 57 7.09 15.53 7.84
C LEU A 57 6.08 15.62 8.99
N GLU A 58 5.81 16.83 9.49
CA GLU A 58 4.96 17.04 10.67
C GLU A 58 3.60 17.66 10.34
N GLU A 59 3.45 18.28 9.16
CA GLU A 59 2.23 18.98 8.77
C GLU A 59 1.30 18.07 7.96
N VAL A 60 0.04 17.95 8.40
CA VAL A 60 -1.00 17.21 7.67
C VAL A 60 -1.79 18.14 6.76
N MET A 61 -1.55 18.02 5.45
CA MET A 61 -2.18 18.90 4.43
C MET A 61 -3.51 18.38 3.86
N ARG A 62 -3.82 17.09 4.06
CA ARG A 62 -4.95 16.43 3.37
C ARG A 62 -6.32 16.76 3.98
N GLN A 63 -6.37 17.12 5.26
CA GLN A 63 -7.60 17.19 6.04
C GLN A 63 -7.74 18.55 6.71
N SER A 64 -8.75 19.32 6.31
CA SER A 64 -9.08 20.62 6.93
C SER A 64 -9.62 20.49 8.36
N ASN A 65 -10.17 19.33 8.72
CA ASN A 65 -10.67 19.05 10.06
C ASN A 65 -9.54 18.59 10.98
N ILE A 66 -9.09 19.48 11.86
CA ILE A 66 -7.98 19.26 12.81
C ILE A 66 -8.25 18.07 13.72
N MET A 67 -9.46 17.97 14.30
CA MET A 67 -9.80 16.88 15.21
C MET A 67 -9.72 15.53 14.51
N PHE A 68 -10.23 15.44 13.29
CA PHE A 68 -10.17 14.19 12.53
C PHE A 68 -8.75 13.81 12.14
N SER A 69 -7.97 14.78 11.68
CA SER A 69 -6.54 14.59 11.37
C SER A 69 -5.78 14.06 12.58
N PHE A 70 -6.03 14.64 13.75
CA PHE A 70 -5.44 14.21 15.01
C PHE A 70 -5.80 12.76 15.36
N VAL A 71 -7.09 12.39 15.33
CA VAL A 71 -7.50 11.01 15.62
C VAL A 71 -6.89 10.01 14.64
N LEU A 72 -6.87 10.32 13.34
CA LEU A 72 -6.25 9.45 12.34
C LEU A 72 -4.74 9.31 12.52
N THR A 73 -4.07 10.38 12.97
CA THR A 73 -2.64 10.35 13.27
C THR A 73 -2.36 9.41 14.46
N LYS A 74 -3.17 9.47 15.52
CA LYS A 74 -3.10 8.53 16.65
C LYS A 74 -3.30 7.09 16.22
N ILE A 75 -4.30 6.82 15.38
CA ILE A 75 -4.53 5.47 14.82
C ILE A 75 -3.30 5.00 14.04
N GLY A 76 -2.75 5.85 13.17
CA GLY A 76 -1.53 5.52 12.40
C GLY A 76 -0.32 5.24 13.28
N ASN A 77 -0.17 5.94 14.40
CA ASN A 77 0.91 5.71 15.36
C ASN A 77 0.69 4.47 16.26
N GLY A 78 -0.54 3.93 16.29
CA GLY A 78 -0.92 2.87 17.23
C GLY A 78 -1.19 3.37 18.65
N ASP A 79 -1.47 4.66 18.81
CA ASP A 79 -1.83 5.26 20.09
C ASP A 79 -3.24 4.83 20.52
N LYS A 80 -3.46 4.71 21.82
CA LYS A 80 -4.81 4.46 22.36
C LYS A 80 -5.69 5.69 22.17
N LEU A 81 -6.90 5.46 21.67
CA LEU A 81 -7.94 6.49 21.61
C LEU A 81 -8.65 6.62 22.96
N THR A 82 -9.09 7.84 23.29
CA THR A 82 -10.01 8.07 24.42
C THR A 82 -11.44 7.70 24.03
N ASP A 83 -12.32 7.55 25.02
CA ASP A 83 -13.73 7.25 24.77
C ASP A 83 -14.39 8.36 23.91
N ASP A 84 -14.10 9.63 24.18
CA ASP A 84 -14.57 10.77 23.37
C ASP A 84 -14.07 10.72 21.91
N GLU A 85 -12.84 10.27 21.69
CA GLU A 85 -12.26 10.12 20.34
C GLU A 85 -12.90 8.96 19.57
N CYS A 86 -13.23 7.87 20.27
CA CYS A 86 -14.00 6.75 19.72
C CYS A 86 -15.41 7.19 19.36
N GLU A 87 -16.13 7.85 20.28
CA GLU A 87 -17.48 8.37 20.06
C GLU A 87 -17.51 9.35 18.88
N TYR A 88 -16.50 10.22 18.76
CA TYR A 88 -16.34 11.13 17.63
C TYR A 88 -16.23 10.41 16.27
N LEU A 89 -15.51 9.28 16.21
CA LEU A 89 -15.44 8.47 15.00
C LEU A 89 -16.75 7.74 14.75
N GLU A 90 -17.39 7.22 15.80
CA GLU A 90 -18.62 6.46 15.72
C GLU A 90 -19.79 7.29 15.18
N HIS A 91 -19.86 8.57 15.53
CA HIS A 91 -20.83 9.51 14.96
C HIS A 91 -20.72 9.70 13.44
N ARG A 92 -19.60 9.28 12.83
CA ARG A 92 -19.40 9.35 11.38
C ARG A 92 -19.84 8.07 10.68
N PHE A 93 -20.22 7.03 11.41
CA PHE A 93 -20.83 5.86 10.80
C PHE A 93 -22.19 6.22 10.22
N VAL A 94 -22.29 6.04 8.91
CA VAL A 94 -23.50 6.28 8.14
C VAL A 94 -24.09 4.96 7.69
N ASN A 95 -25.41 4.88 7.68
CA ASN A 95 -26.11 3.72 7.18
C ASN A 95 -25.90 3.62 5.65
N ARG A 96 -25.47 2.44 5.18
CA ARG A 96 -25.27 2.15 3.76
C ARG A 96 -26.49 2.50 2.90
N ALA A 97 -27.69 2.09 3.30
CA ALA A 97 -28.91 2.34 2.55
C ALA A 97 -29.19 3.84 2.39
N SER A 98 -28.88 4.64 3.42
CA SER A 98 -29.00 6.09 3.35
C SER A 98 -28.00 6.69 2.35
N VAL A 99 -26.75 6.22 2.33
CA VAL A 99 -25.76 6.74 1.38
C VAL A 99 -26.08 6.33 -0.05
N ASP A 100 -26.53 5.09 -0.27
CA ASP A 100 -26.91 4.60 -1.60
C ASP A 100 -28.09 5.41 -2.20
N GLN A 101 -29.01 5.90 -1.37
CA GLN A 101 -30.10 6.80 -1.79
C GLN A 101 -29.64 8.23 -2.08
N THR A 102 -28.64 8.72 -1.34
CA THR A 102 -28.29 10.16 -1.32
C THR A 102 -27.15 10.48 -2.28
N ASN A 103 -26.23 9.54 -2.52
CA ASN A 103 -25.06 9.76 -3.37
C ASN A 103 -24.58 8.47 -4.03
N SER A 104 -25.12 8.20 -5.22
CA SER A 104 -24.78 7.03 -6.04
C SER A 104 -23.34 7.02 -6.57
N ALA A 105 -22.62 8.15 -6.51
CA ALA A 105 -21.24 8.27 -6.98
C ALA A 105 -20.19 8.04 -5.86
N THR A 106 -20.62 7.60 -4.68
CA THR A 106 -19.72 7.43 -3.52
C THR A 106 -18.77 6.26 -3.73
N ILE A 107 -17.47 6.49 -3.52
CA ILE A 107 -16.45 5.43 -3.52
C ILE A 107 -16.64 4.55 -2.28
N ARG A 108 -16.69 3.23 -2.48
CA ARG A 108 -16.75 2.22 -1.42
C ARG A 108 -15.37 1.57 -1.26
N LEU A 109 -14.92 1.42 -0.03
CA LEU A 109 -13.68 0.71 0.31
C LEU A 109 -14.04 -0.60 1.00
N PHE A 110 -13.37 -1.69 0.61
CA PHE A 110 -13.61 -3.04 1.10
C PHE A 110 -12.30 -3.67 1.57
N HIS A 111 -12.41 -4.72 2.39
CA HIS A 111 -11.24 -5.41 2.90
C HIS A 111 -10.68 -6.41 1.88
N THR A 112 -11.56 -7.08 1.14
CA THR A 112 -11.21 -8.16 0.21
C THR A 112 -11.68 -7.87 -1.20
N ASN A 113 -11.04 -8.53 -2.18
CA ASN A 113 -11.48 -8.46 -3.57
C ASN A 113 -12.81 -9.18 -3.79
N GLU A 114 -13.11 -10.22 -3.00
CA GLU A 114 -14.38 -10.96 -3.09
C GLU A 114 -15.57 -10.04 -2.78
N GLU A 115 -15.48 -9.25 -1.71
CA GLU A 115 -16.50 -8.23 -1.38
C GLU A 115 -16.66 -7.18 -2.48
N ILE A 116 -15.55 -6.81 -3.15
CA ILE A 116 -15.58 -5.88 -4.29
C ILE A 116 -16.32 -6.50 -5.46
N ASP A 117 -16.00 -7.75 -5.80
CA ASP A 117 -16.60 -8.46 -6.93
C ASP A 117 -18.10 -8.66 -6.71
N GLU A 118 -18.52 -9.04 -5.50
CA GLU A 118 -19.94 -9.14 -5.11
C GLU A 118 -20.65 -7.78 -5.22
N TYR A 119 -20.05 -6.70 -4.72
CA TYR A 119 -20.63 -5.37 -4.80
C TYR A 119 -20.76 -4.91 -6.25
N HIS A 120 -19.69 -5.06 -7.05
CA HIS A 120 -19.71 -4.69 -8.46
C HIS A 120 -20.75 -5.47 -9.25
N ALA A 121 -20.85 -6.79 -9.05
CA ALA A 121 -21.88 -7.61 -9.70
C ALA A 121 -23.28 -7.07 -9.40
N SER A 122 -23.58 -6.73 -8.15
CA SER A 122 -24.88 -6.17 -7.77
C SER A 122 -25.22 -4.84 -8.45
N ILE A 123 -24.21 -4.00 -8.73
CA ILE A 123 -24.38 -2.73 -9.44
C ILE A 123 -24.56 -2.97 -10.95
N PHE A 124 -23.75 -3.86 -11.54
CA PHE A 124 -23.78 -4.13 -12.98
C PHE A 124 -25.05 -4.88 -13.41
N ASP A 125 -25.55 -5.81 -12.59
CA ASP A 125 -26.83 -6.50 -12.87
C ASP A 125 -28.01 -5.53 -12.94
N GLY A 126 -27.92 -4.40 -12.22
CA GLY A 126 -28.92 -3.32 -12.26
C GLY A 126 -28.84 -2.42 -13.50
N LEU A 127 -27.75 -2.48 -14.27
CA LEU A 127 -27.48 -1.61 -15.41
C LEU A 127 -27.83 -2.30 -16.73
N LYS A 128 -28.88 -1.84 -17.41
CA LYS A 128 -29.28 -2.35 -18.74
C LYS A 128 -28.37 -1.80 -19.84
N HIS A 129 -27.16 -2.32 -19.96
CA HIS A 129 -26.20 -1.90 -21.00
C HIS A 129 -25.51 -3.08 -21.67
N GLU A 130 -25.02 -2.85 -22.90
CA GLU A 130 -24.18 -3.81 -23.60
C GLU A 130 -22.81 -3.90 -22.92
N THR A 131 -22.41 -5.12 -22.54
CA THR A 131 -21.10 -5.37 -21.93
C THR A 131 -20.01 -5.39 -23.00
N ILE A 132 -19.04 -4.48 -22.89
CA ILE A 132 -17.82 -4.50 -23.72
C ILE A 132 -16.67 -5.08 -22.88
N SER A 133 -16.23 -6.29 -23.23
CA SER A 133 -15.05 -6.90 -22.60
C SER A 133 -13.78 -6.51 -23.36
N MET A 134 -12.84 -5.83 -22.69
CA MET A 134 -11.49 -5.61 -23.22
C MET A 134 -10.52 -6.63 -22.63
N LEU A 135 -9.96 -7.50 -23.47
CA LEU A 135 -9.00 -8.51 -23.05
C LEU A 135 -7.59 -7.93 -23.05
N VAL A 136 -7.08 -7.55 -21.87
CA VAL A 136 -5.68 -7.14 -21.72
C VAL A 136 -4.83 -8.41 -21.69
N ARG A 137 -4.10 -8.70 -22.77
CA ARG A 137 -3.10 -9.77 -22.77
C ARG A 137 -2.02 -9.43 -21.75
N LYS A 138 -1.99 -10.19 -20.66
CA LYS A 138 -0.89 -10.20 -19.71
C LYS A 138 0.35 -10.68 -20.46
N LEU A 139 1.29 -9.79 -20.76
CA LEU A 139 2.59 -10.17 -21.31
C LEU A 139 3.30 -11.00 -20.24
N GLU A 140 3.36 -12.32 -20.45
CA GLU A 140 4.20 -13.21 -19.67
C GLU A 140 5.67 -12.87 -19.98
N ILE A 141 6.32 -12.19 -19.04
CA ILE A 141 7.77 -11.98 -19.06
C ILE A 141 8.42 -13.34 -18.78
N ASN A 142 8.66 -14.10 -19.85
CA ASN A 142 9.38 -15.37 -19.80
C ASN A 142 10.81 -15.14 -19.26
N SER A 143 11.11 -15.82 -18.15
CA SER A 143 12.46 -15.89 -17.58
C SER A 143 13.41 -16.59 -18.56
N TYR A 144 14.34 -15.84 -19.15
CA TYR A 144 15.46 -16.41 -19.91
C TYR A 144 16.37 -17.21 -18.97
N ARG A 145 16.21 -18.55 -18.94
CA ARG A 145 17.23 -19.47 -18.42
C ARG A 145 18.30 -19.68 -19.49
N HIS A 146 19.45 -19.06 -19.27
CA HIS A 146 20.65 -19.24 -20.07
C HIS A 146 21.30 -20.59 -19.72
N VAL A 147 21.08 -21.62 -20.54
CA VAL A 147 21.83 -22.88 -20.45
C VAL A 147 23.06 -22.73 -21.35
N ARG A 148 24.22 -22.44 -20.75
CA ARG A 148 25.51 -22.63 -21.43
C ARG A 148 25.78 -24.13 -21.53
N ARG A 149 25.82 -24.68 -22.74
CA ARG A 149 26.54 -25.93 -23.01
C ARG A 149 27.98 -25.55 -23.35
N CYS A 150 28.90 -25.92 -22.47
CA CYS A 150 30.29 -26.15 -22.86
C CYS A 150 30.35 -27.57 -23.44
N THR A 151 30.80 -27.70 -24.68
CA THR A 151 31.37 -28.95 -25.20
C THR A 151 32.81 -28.62 -25.58
N GLY A 152 33.74 -29.42 -25.05
CA GLY A 152 35.17 -29.31 -25.31
C GLY A 152 35.60 -29.88 -26.65
#